data_AF-A0A962DLK5-F1
#
_entry.id   AF-A0A962DLK5-F1
#
_cell.length_a   1.000
_cell.length_b   1.000
_cell.length_c   1.000
_cell.angle_alpha   90.00
_cell.angle_beta   90.00
_cell.angle_gamma   90.00
#
_symmetry.space_group_name_H-M   'P 1'
#
loop_
_entity.id
_entity.type
_entity.pdbx_description
1 polymer ?
#
loop_
_entity_poly.entity_id
_entity_poly.type
_entity_poly.pdbx_seq_one_letter_code
_entity_poly.pdbx_strand_id
1 'polypeptide(L)'
;MRAMDHLATKMKGPLKMFMERFGKFVREDDYQQFFSNRRQNGRDTYLSSDFRRADKLSSIILEEYGIRNKLQGNVILVVPDPAYDVPVYMFQLGGNGKQTIALLDIAPTHPDMDYGPLIPVWEKYRKALNIGEAKIEWVLTTASPYLLHCQYGEVDTELFNEAAAAYLDVWIEHYYKPGRKLESQTDIDIVTNAIYKYKHVLHANDPAYGIFEKSWGKPVADAFHYVESWEHPALPLSHEADPYAPVWENKELNVMWTLAAQRKFEQEPVQVQKGLREALENRARDAHFGMITPEI
;
A
#
# COMPACT_ATOMS: atom_id res chain seq x y z
N MET A 1 -34.11 3.23 10.35
CA MET A 1 -33.87 3.85 9.03
C MET A 1 -32.45 3.43 8.65
N ARG A 2 -32.27 2.42 7.80
CA ARG A 2 -30.92 1.95 7.40
C ARG A 2 -30.33 3.00 6.46
N ALA A 3 -29.20 3.60 6.82
CA ALA A 3 -28.44 4.45 5.93
C ALA A 3 -28.14 3.66 4.64
N MET A 4 -28.43 4.24 3.48
CA MET A 4 -28.12 3.64 2.19
C MET A 4 -26.60 3.59 2.04
N ASP A 5 -26.09 2.37 1.97
CA ASP A 5 -24.69 2.04 1.79
C ASP A 5 -24.34 2.23 0.30
N HIS A 6 -23.76 3.38 -0.06
CA HIS A 6 -23.61 3.77 -1.47
C HIS A 6 -22.71 2.81 -2.27
N LEU A 7 -21.72 2.17 -1.61
CA LEU A 7 -20.87 1.14 -2.20
C LEU A 7 -21.37 -0.29 -1.95
N ALA A 8 -21.90 -0.63 -0.77
CA ALA A 8 -22.37 -2.01 -0.53
C ALA A 8 -23.55 -2.42 -1.42
N THR A 9 -24.24 -1.45 -2.05
CA THR A 9 -25.28 -1.72 -3.05
C THR A 9 -24.81 -1.65 -4.52
N LYS A 10 -23.53 -1.32 -4.81
CA LYS A 10 -23.06 -1.02 -6.18
C LYS A 10 -21.63 -1.46 -6.56
N MET A 11 -20.89 -2.19 -5.73
CA MET A 11 -19.55 -2.68 -6.12
C MET A 11 -19.60 -3.47 -7.45
N LYS A 12 -18.62 -3.21 -8.33
CA LYS A 12 -18.45 -3.87 -9.63
C LYS A 12 -17.01 -4.33 -9.81
N GLY A 13 -16.83 -5.22 -10.79
CA GLY A 13 -15.49 -5.63 -11.24
C GLY A 13 -14.62 -6.14 -10.10
N PRO A 14 -13.36 -5.66 -9.97
CA PRO A 14 -12.42 -6.13 -8.95
C PRO A 14 -12.91 -5.96 -7.52
N LEU A 15 -13.60 -4.84 -7.21
CA LEU A 15 -14.10 -4.60 -5.84
C LEU A 15 -15.17 -5.61 -5.44
N LYS A 16 -16.05 -5.95 -6.38
CA LYS A 16 -17.07 -7.00 -6.18
C LYS A 16 -16.41 -8.36 -6.01
N MET A 17 -15.44 -8.69 -6.86
CA MET A 17 -14.67 -9.94 -6.76
C MET A 17 -14.01 -10.09 -5.38
N PHE A 18 -13.42 -9.01 -4.87
CA PHE A 18 -12.83 -9.00 -3.54
C PHE A 18 -13.86 -9.31 -2.45
N MET A 19 -15.00 -8.61 -2.45
CA MET A 19 -16.04 -8.83 -1.44
C MET A 19 -16.72 -10.20 -1.56
N GLU A 20 -16.86 -10.78 -2.76
CA GLU A 20 -17.40 -12.13 -2.92
C GLU A 20 -16.47 -13.20 -2.33
N ARG A 21 -15.15 -13.01 -2.42
CA ARG A 21 -14.15 -13.96 -1.91
C ARG A 21 -13.82 -13.74 -0.43
N PHE A 22 -13.70 -12.48 -0.01
CA PHE A 22 -13.21 -12.09 1.31
C PHE A 22 -14.29 -11.52 2.25
N GLY A 23 -15.44 -11.08 1.73
CA GLY A 23 -16.43 -10.30 2.48
C GLY A 23 -16.96 -10.98 3.74
N LYS A 24 -16.95 -12.31 3.81
CA LYS A 24 -17.35 -13.07 5.02
C LYS A 24 -16.45 -12.84 6.25
N PHE A 25 -15.24 -12.30 6.05
CA PHE A 25 -14.31 -11.97 7.13
C PHE A 25 -14.38 -10.50 7.55
N VAL A 26 -15.04 -9.67 6.73
CA VAL A 26 -15.15 -8.22 6.95
C VAL A 26 -16.16 -7.94 8.06
N ARG A 27 -15.82 -7.03 8.98
CA ARG A 27 -16.72 -6.56 10.03
C ARG A 27 -17.79 -5.66 9.42
N GLU A 28 -19.06 -5.95 9.70
CA GLU A 28 -20.19 -5.18 9.15
C GLU A 28 -20.48 -3.89 9.94
N ASP A 29 -20.04 -3.81 11.19
CA ASP A 29 -20.38 -2.74 12.15
C ASP A 29 -19.32 -1.63 12.26
N ASP A 30 -18.16 -1.81 11.62
CA ASP A 30 -17.03 -0.89 11.67
C ASP A 30 -16.54 -0.57 10.24
N TYR A 31 -17.16 0.44 9.64
CA TYR A 31 -16.82 0.91 8.30
C TYR A 31 -16.93 2.44 8.20
N GLN A 32 -16.12 3.01 7.32
CA GLN A 32 -16.17 4.42 6.94
C GLN A 32 -16.28 4.53 5.41
N GLN A 33 -16.95 5.57 4.93
CA GLN A 33 -17.04 5.85 3.50
C GLN A 33 -16.56 7.26 3.22
N PHE A 34 -15.77 7.41 2.17
CA PHE A 34 -15.40 8.69 1.61
C PHE A 34 -15.93 8.77 0.19
N PHE A 35 -16.71 9.82 -0.11
CA PHE A 35 -17.20 10.06 -1.45
C PHE A 35 -17.02 11.53 -1.82
N SER A 36 -16.44 11.75 -3.00
CA SER A 36 -16.35 13.07 -3.58
C SER A 36 -16.68 13.01 -5.07
N ASN A 37 -17.42 14.01 -5.56
CA ASN A 37 -17.77 14.14 -6.96
C ASN A 37 -17.78 15.61 -7.36
N ARG A 38 -17.19 15.92 -8.51
CA ARG A 38 -17.27 17.22 -9.16
C ARG A 38 -17.56 17.03 -10.64
N ARG A 39 -18.64 17.68 -11.09
CA ARG A 39 -18.97 17.83 -12.50
C ARG A 39 -18.68 19.24 -12.96
N GLN A 40 -17.76 19.41 -13.91
CA GLN A 40 -17.40 20.71 -14.46
C GLN A 40 -17.28 20.63 -15.99
N ASN A 41 -18.04 21.46 -16.70
CA ASN A 41 -18.05 21.51 -18.17
C ASN A 41 -18.27 20.13 -18.82
N GLY A 42 -19.18 19.32 -18.25
CA GLY A 42 -19.48 17.97 -18.72
C GLY A 42 -18.41 16.91 -18.44
N ARG A 43 -17.37 17.25 -17.67
CA ARG A 43 -16.35 16.31 -17.21
C ARG A 43 -16.58 15.96 -15.76
N ASP A 44 -16.58 14.67 -15.45
CA ASP A 44 -16.82 14.17 -14.10
C ASP A 44 -15.49 13.72 -13.49
N THR A 45 -15.21 14.20 -12.28
CA THR A 45 -14.15 13.68 -11.42
C THR A 45 -14.80 13.16 -10.16
N TYR A 46 -14.59 11.91 -9.82
CA TYR A 46 -15.16 11.27 -8.64
C TYR A 46 -14.14 10.34 -7.98
N LEU A 47 -14.35 10.13 -6.68
CA LEU A 47 -13.67 9.16 -5.85
C LEU A 47 -14.71 8.58 -4.90
N SER A 48 -14.73 7.25 -4.79
CA SER A 48 -15.56 6.51 -3.84
C SER A 48 -14.67 5.49 -3.16
N SER A 49 -14.49 5.63 -1.85
CA SER A 49 -13.64 4.75 -1.04
C SER A 49 -14.41 4.19 0.13
N ASP A 50 -14.36 2.87 0.28
CA ASP A 50 -14.84 2.11 1.43
C ASP A 50 -13.65 1.72 2.30
N PHE A 51 -13.67 2.13 3.56
CA PHE A 51 -12.69 1.73 4.57
C PHE A 51 -13.35 0.74 5.51
N ARG A 52 -12.81 -0.47 5.56
CA ARG A 52 -13.37 -1.60 6.28
C ARG A 52 -12.29 -2.25 7.13
N ARG A 53 -12.72 -3.12 8.05
CA ARG A 53 -11.82 -3.90 8.91
C ARG A 53 -12.19 -5.37 8.89
N ALA A 54 -11.25 -6.21 9.28
CA ALA A 54 -11.46 -7.64 9.54
C ALA A 54 -10.55 -8.06 10.70
N ASP A 55 -10.74 -9.27 11.20
CA ASP A 55 -9.77 -9.84 12.13
C ASP A 55 -8.38 -9.89 11.47
N LYS A 56 -7.34 -9.52 12.23
CA LYS A 56 -5.93 -9.44 11.80
C LYS A 56 -5.58 -8.30 10.83
N LEU A 57 -6.55 -7.47 10.44
CA LEU A 57 -6.33 -6.37 9.48
C LEU A 57 -6.63 -5.02 10.13
N SER A 58 -5.70 -4.09 9.97
CA SER A 58 -5.89 -2.69 10.40
C SER A 58 -6.72 -1.91 9.39
N SER A 59 -6.61 -2.24 8.09
CA SER A 59 -7.34 -1.53 7.04
C SER A 59 -7.63 -2.42 5.83
N ILE A 60 -8.83 -2.27 5.29
CA ILE A 60 -9.23 -2.72 3.97
C ILE A 60 -9.77 -1.50 3.24
N ILE A 61 -9.10 -1.07 2.19
CA ILE A 61 -9.46 0.12 1.41
C ILE A 61 -9.91 -0.36 0.03
N LEU A 62 -11.14 -0.06 -0.33
CA LEU A 62 -11.74 -0.41 -1.63
C LEU A 62 -12.13 0.87 -2.35
N GLU A 63 -11.52 1.14 -3.50
CA GLU A 63 -11.69 2.42 -4.18
C GLU A 63 -12.12 2.28 -5.63
N GLU A 64 -12.96 3.21 -6.05
CA GLU A 64 -13.28 3.49 -7.45
C GLU A 64 -13.08 4.98 -7.70
N TYR A 65 -12.34 5.30 -8.77
CA TYR A 65 -12.09 6.69 -9.13
C TYR A 65 -12.27 6.93 -10.62
N GLY A 66 -12.63 8.17 -10.94
CA GLY A 66 -12.65 8.70 -12.30
C GLY A 66 -12.18 10.14 -12.31
N ILE A 67 -11.36 10.52 -13.28
CA ILE A 67 -10.75 11.85 -13.38
C ILE A 67 -11.08 12.43 -14.74
N ARG A 68 -11.97 13.42 -14.76
CA ARG A 68 -12.38 14.20 -15.94
C ARG A 68 -12.78 13.34 -17.15
N ASN A 69 -13.37 12.17 -16.91
CA ASN A 69 -13.70 11.14 -17.92
C ASN A 69 -12.48 10.66 -18.76
N LYS A 70 -11.25 10.87 -18.27
CA LYS A 70 -10.02 10.52 -18.99
C LYS A 70 -9.28 9.34 -18.37
N LEU A 71 -9.28 9.26 -17.05
CA LEU A 71 -8.61 8.23 -16.29
C LEU A 71 -9.62 7.65 -15.32
N GLN A 72 -9.69 6.33 -15.22
CA GLN A 72 -10.54 5.64 -14.25
C GLN A 72 -9.84 4.39 -13.76
N GLY A 73 -10.23 3.89 -12.59
CA GLY A 73 -9.65 2.67 -12.07
C GLY A 73 -10.22 2.25 -10.73
N ASN A 74 -9.67 1.14 -10.23
CA ASN A 74 -9.96 0.55 -8.95
C ASN A 74 -8.67 0.35 -8.16
N VAL A 75 -8.77 0.52 -6.84
CA VAL A 75 -7.70 0.21 -5.89
C VAL A 75 -8.28 -0.72 -4.83
N ILE A 76 -7.51 -1.73 -4.45
CA ILE A 76 -7.74 -2.56 -3.27
C ILE A 76 -6.42 -2.57 -2.51
N LEU A 77 -6.41 -2.00 -1.31
CA LEU A 77 -5.28 -2.05 -0.40
C LEU A 77 -5.72 -2.71 0.90
N VAL A 78 -5.03 -3.78 1.28
CA VAL A 78 -5.29 -4.49 2.52
C VAL A 78 -4.04 -4.44 3.37
N VAL A 79 -4.15 -3.79 4.53
CA VAL A 79 -3.05 -3.58 5.47
C VAL A 79 -3.31 -4.43 6.71
N PRO A 80 -2.35 -5.28 7.12
CA PRO A 80 -2.46 -6.09 8.31
C PRO A 80 -2.40 -5.23 9.58
N ASP A 81 -2.94 -5.75 10.68
CA ASP A 81 -2.60 -5.26 12.02
C ASP A 81 -1.16 -5.70 12.34
N PRO A 82 -0.26 -4.81 12.81
CA PRO A 82 1.14 -5.16 13.02
C PRO A 82 1.40 -6.28 14.03
N ALA A 83 0.40 -6.64 14.85
CA ALA A 83 0.48 -7.78 15.75
C ALA A 83 0.33 -9.13 15.03
N TYR A 84 0.13 -9.17 13.72
CA TYR A 84 -0.09 -10.40 12.96
C TYR A 84 0.88 -10.57 11.79
N ASP A 85 1.30 -11.82 11.59
CA ASP A 85 2.15 -12.24 10.47
C ASP A 85 1.30 -12.41 9.20
N VAL A 86 0.93 -11.29 8.59
CA VAL A 86 0.13 -11.22 7.36
C VAL A 86 0.77 -10.16 6.44
N PRO A 87 0.97 -10.43 5.13
CA PRO A 87 1.45 -9.45 4.17
C PRO A 87 0.38 -8.46 3.74
N VAL A 88 0.83 -7.34 3.18
CA VAL A 88 -0.04 -6.39 2.49
C VAL A 88 -0.50 -7.01 1.16
N TYR A 89 -1.81 -6.97 0.89
CA TYR A 89 -2.34 -7.25 -0.45
C TYR A 89 -2.62 -5.93 -1.16
N MET A 90 -2.08 -5.78 -2.37
CA MET A 90 -2.25 -4.57 -3.16
C MET A 90 -2.70 -4.92 -4.57
N PHE A 91 -3.77 -4.26 -5.00
CA PHE A 91 -4.24 -4.26 -6.37
C PHE A 91 -4.55 -2.83 -6.80
N GLN A 92 -4.07 -2.45 -7.97
CA GLN A 92 -4.48 -1.26 -8.70
C GLN A 92 -4.64 -1.62 -10.16
N LEU A 93 -5.78 -1.22 -10.72
CA LEU A 93 -6.00 -1.28 -12.15
C LEU A 93 -6.73 -0.02 -12.59
N GLY A 94 -6.08 0.77 -13.43
CA GLY A 94 -6.67 1.96 -14.01
C GLY A 94 -6.03 2.32 -15.34
N GLY A 95 -6.55 3.37 -15.96
CA GLY A 95 -6.03 3.82 -17.24
C GLY A 95 -6.98 4.73 -18.00
N ASN A 96 -6.55 5.10 -19.21
CA ASN A 96 -7.31 5.96 -20.12
C ASN A 96 -7.81 5.24 -21.37
N GLY A 97 -7.81 3.90 -21.35
CA GLY A 97 -8.14 3.04 -22.49
C GLY A 97 -7.04 2.91 -23.54
N LYS A 98 -5.98 3.73 -23.48
CA LYS A 98 -4.77 3.60 -24.31
C LYS A 98 -3.55 3.17 -23.51
N GLN A 99 -3.51 3.57 -22.24
CA GLN A 99 -2.43 3.31 -21.30
C GLN A 99 -3.04 2.75 -20.03
N THR A 100 -2.41 1.71 -19.51
CA THR A 100 -2.81 1.02 -18.29
C THR A 100 -1.82 1.32 -17.18
N ILE A 101 -2.35 1.51 -15.97
CA ILE A 101 -1.62 1.50 -14.71
C ILE A 101 -2.14 0.24 -14.00
N ALA A 102 -1.28 -0.76 -13.88
CA ALA A 102 -1.59 -2.04 -13.27
C ALA A 102 -0.52 -2.38 -12.25
N LEU A 103 -0.93 -2.71 -11.03
CA LEU A 103 -0.07 -3.14 -9.93
C LEU A 103 -0.80 -4.23 -9.16
N LEU A 104 -0.18 -5.39 -9.01
CA LEU A 104 -0.71 -6.50 -8.23
C LEU A 104 0.43 -7.16 -7.46
N ASP A 105 0.29 -7.21 -6.14
CA ASP A 105 1.32 -7.73 -5.26
C ASP A 105 0.80 -8.29 -3.94
N ILE A 106 1.63 -9.15 -3.33
CA ILE A 106 1.57 -9.54 -1.93
C ILE A 106 2.86 -9.04 -1.27
N ALA A 107 2.86 -7.78 -0.85
CA ALA A 107 4.05 -7.09 -0.38
C ALA A 107 4.47 -7.59 1.02
N PRO A 108 5.78 -7.81 1.25
CA PRO A 108 6.27 -8.40 2.48
C PRO A 108 6.11 -7.44 3.66
N THR A 109 5.71 -8.00 4.79
CA THR A 109 5.76 -7.34 6.10
C THR A 109 6.80 -7.95 7.03
N HIS A 110 7.33 -9.11 6.66
CA HIS A 110 8.37 -9.83 7.38
C HIS A 110 9.44 -10.36 6.40
N PRO A 111 10.74 -10.37 6.74
CA PRO A 111 11.82 -10.82 5.85
C PRO A 111 11.71 -12.30 5.46
N ASP A 112 11.25 -13.15 6.38
CA ASP A 112 11.19 -14.62 6.18
C ASP A 112 9.89 -15.11 5.53
N MET A 113 9.22 -14.23 4.77
CA MET A 113 7.92 -14.57 4.18
C MET A 113 8.05 -15.66 3.11
N ASP A 114 7.29 -16.75 3.28
CA ASP A 114 7.26 -17.84 2.30
C ASP A 114 6.36 -17.53 1.11
N TYR A 115 6.97 -17.27 -0.04
CA TYR A 115 6.27 -17.05 -1.30
C TYR A 115 6.00 -18.30 -2.12
N GLY A 116 6.37 -19.49 -1.63
CA GLY A 116 6.15 -20.78 -2.28
C GLY A 116 4.76 -20.95 -2.91
N PRO A 117 3.67 -20.64 -2.18
CA PRO A 117 2.31 -20.72 -2.72
C PRO A 117 2.00 -19.74 -3.87
N LEU A 118 2.67 -18.58 -3.91
CA LEU A 118 2.44 -17.54 -4.92
C LEU A 118 3.19 -17.81 -6.23
N ILE A 119 4.36 -18.46 -6.16
CA ILE A 119 5.25 -18.68 -7.31
C ILE A 119 4.50 -19.24 -8.54
N PRO A 120 3.73 -20.34 -8.45
CA PRO A 120 3.09 -20.91 -9.64
C PRO A 120 2.05 -19.98 -10.27
N VAL A 121 1.37 -19.18 -9.43
CA VAL A 121 0.38 -18.20 -9.88
C VAL A 121 1.09 -17.05 -10.60
N TRP A 122 2.15 -16.50 -10.00
CA TRP A 122 2.95 -15.45 -10.63
C TRP A 122 3.57 -15.90 -11.95
N GLU A 123 4.17 -17.09 -12.02
CA GLU A 123 4.78 -17.61 -13.25
C GLU A 123 3.77 -17.71 -14.40
N LYS A 124 2.58 -18.23 -14.10
CA LYS A 124 1.46 -18.32 -15.06
C LYS A 124 1.11 -16.95 -15.62
N TYR A 125 0.82 -15.98 -14.74
CA TYR A 125 0.28 -14.69 -15.16
C TYR A 125 1.35 -13.74 -15.70
N ARG A 126 2.58 -13.74 -15.17
CA ARG A 126 3.70 -12.97 -15.72
C ARG A 126 3.93 -13.31 -17.19
N LYS A 127 3.98 -14.61 -17.51
CA LYS A 127 4.17 -15.09 -18.88
C LYS A 127 2.98 -14.73 -19.77
N ALA A 128 1.76 -14.95 -19.30
CA ALA A 128 0.55 -14.75 -20.10
C ALA A 128 0.26 -13.26 -20.37
N LEU A 129 0.48 -12.38 -19.39
CA LEU A 129 0.31 -10.94 -19.53
C LEU A 129 1.44 -10.27 -20.31
N ASN A 130 2.57 -10.96 -20.52
CA ASN A 130 3.77 -10.43 -21.17
C ASN A 130 4.25 -9.10 -20.55
N ILE A 131 4.12 -8.98 -19.22
CA ILE A 131 4.55 -7.81 -18.47
C ILE A 131 6.05 -7.94 -18.18
N GLY A 132 6.82 -6.91 -18.54
CA GLY A 132 8.25 -6.84 -18.26
C GLY A 132 8.55 -6.63 -16.77
N GLU A 133 9.83 -6.53 -16.43
CA GLU A 133 10.22 -6.18 -15.07
C GLU A 133 9.75 -4.76 -14.70
N ALA A 134 9.34 -4.60 -13.45
CA ALA A 134 9.04 -3.28 -12.90
C ALA A 134 10.31 -2.43 -12.90
N LYS A 135 10.21 -1.20 -13.40
CA LYS A 135 11.34 -0.26 -13.50
C LYS A 135 11.18 0.95 -12.58
N ILE A 136 10.12 0.98 -11.79
CA ILE A 136 9.84 2.08 -10.87
C ILE A 136 10.55 1.79 -9.56
N GLU A 137 11.64 2.52 -9.33
CA GLU A 137 12.53 2.33 -8.20
C GLU A 137 11.79 2.31 -6.86
N TRP A 138 10.92 3.30 -6.60
CA TRP A 138 10.21 3.37 -5.32
C TRP A 138 9.27 2.18 -5.10
N VAL A 139 8.64 1.63 -6.14
CA VAL A 139 7.79 0.43 -6.04
C VAL A 139 8.64 -0.77 -5.58
N LEU A 140 9.85 -0.91 -6.12
CA LEU A 140 10.75 -2.02 -5.79
C LEU A 140 11.24 -1.98 -4.33
N THR A 141 11.16 -0.85 -3.63
CA THR A 141 11.62 -0.74 -2.24
C THR A 141 10.69 -1.43 -1.23
N THR A 142 9.43 -1.67 -1.62
CA THR A 142 8.38 -2.23 -0.77
C THR A 142 7.64 -3.41 -1.39
N ALA A 143 7.81 -3.65 -2.68
CA ALA A 143 7.18 -4.77 -3.38
C ALA A 143 7.86 -6.11 -3.12
N SER A 144 7.11 -7.18 -3.32
CA SER A 144 7.66 -8.54 -3.35
C SER A 144 8.41 -8.81 -4.67
N PRO A 145 9.23 -9.88 -4.72
CA PRO A 145 9.80 -10.38 -5.97
C PRO A 145 8.76 -10.83 -7.01
N TYR A 146 7.50 -11.01 -6.59
CA TYR A 146 6.40 -11.55 -7.39
C TYR A 146 5.35 -10.49 -7.77
N LEU A 147 5.77 -9.24 -7.78
CA LEU A 147 5.02 -8.11 -8.32
C LEU A 147 4.67 -8.33 -9.80
N LEU A 148 3.41 -8.06 -10.16
CA LEU A 148 2.97 -7.83 -11.53
C LEU A 148 2.67 -6.34 -11.70
N HIS A 149 3.48 -5.66 -12.52
CA HIS A 149 3.40 -4.21 -12.62
C HIS A 149 3.62 -3.69 -14.04
N CYS A 150 2.70 -2.85 -14.49
CA CYS A 150 2.78 -2.11 -15.74
C CYS A 150 2.35 -0.66 -15.51
N GLN A 151 3.20 0.29 -15.92
CA GLN A 151 2.84 1.70 -15.89
C GLN A 151 2.93 2.28 -17.29
N TYR A 152 1.81 2.81 -17.78
CA TYR A 152 1.66 3.42 -19.09
C TYR A 152 1.86 2.48 -20.29
N GLY A 153 1.71 1.17 -20.09
CA GLY A 153 1.75 0.14 -21.14
C GLY A 153 0.38 -0.44 -21.47
N GLU A 154 0.37 -1.43 -22.37
CA GLU A 154 -0.79 -2.24 -22.70
C GLU A 154 -0.78 -3.50 -21.85
N VAL A 155 -1.91 -3.80 -21.22
CA VAL A 155 -2.13 -5.02 -20.42
C VAL A 155 -3.51 -5.53 -20.72
N ASP A 156 -3.63 -6.85 -20.91
CA ASP A 156 -4.93 -7.51 -20.96
C ASP A 156 -5.59 -7.40 -19.57
N THR A 157 -6.60 -6.53 -19.46
CA THR A 157 -7.26 -6.21 -18.20
C THR A 157 -8.14 -7.34 -17.70
N GLU A 158 -8.69 -8.18 -18.59
CA GLU A 158 -9.47 -9.35 -18.20
C GLU A 158 -8.53 -10.38 -17.56
N LEU A 159 -7.41 -10.68 -18.22
CA LEU A 159 -6.40 -11.57 -17.69
C LEU A 159 -5.74 -11.04 -16.40
N PHE A 160 -5.57 -9.70 -16.27
CA PHE A 160 -5.06 -9.09 -15.04
C PHE A 160 -6.04 -9.24 -13.88
N ASN A 161 -7.35 -9.16 -14.14
CA ASN A 161 -8.36 -9.41 -13.12
C ASN A 161 -8.44 -10.90 -12.72
N GLU A 162 -8.18 -11.82 -13.65
CA GLU A 162 -7.98 -13.24 -13.30
C GLU A 162 -6.76 -13.44 -12.41
N ALA A 163 -5.65 -12.75 -12.71
CA ALA A 163 -4.46 -12.77 -11.87
C ALA A 163 -4.77 -12.26 -10.47
N ALA A 164 -5.49 -11.13 -10.36
CA ALA A 164 -5.90 -10.56 -9.08
C ALA A 164 -6.74 -11.54 -8.24
N ALA A 165 -7.68 -12.22 -8.88
CA ALA A 165 -8.49 -13.24 -8.21
C ALA A 165 -7.64 -14.42 -7.69
N ALA A 166 -6.67 -14.88 -8.48
CA ALA A 166 -5.78 -15.96 -8.08
C ALA A 166 -4.80 -15.55 -6.98
N TYR A 167 -4.26 -14.33 -7.04
CA TYR A 167 -3.43 -13.74 -5.98
C TYR A 167 -4.22 -13.60 -4.69
N LEU A 168 -5.47 -13.15 -4.77
CA LEU A 168 -6.33 -13.02 -3.61
C LEU A 168 -6.63 -14.39 -2.98
N ASP A 169 -6.88 -15.42 -3.78
CA ASP A 169 -7.07 -16.78 -3.25
C ASP A 169 -5.82 -17.29 -2.52
N VAL A 170 -4.64 -17.08 -3.09
CA VAL A 170 -3.37 -17.41 -2.42
C VAL A 170 -3.25 -16.63 -1.11
N TRP A 171 -3.53 -15.32 -1.15
CA TRP A 171 -3.41 -14.47 0.03
C TRP A 171 -4.36 -14.91 1.15
N ILE A 172 -5.60 -15.24 0.81
CA ILE A 172 -6.60 -15.71 1.77
C ILE A 172 -6.17 -17.03 2.41
N GLU A 173 -5.82 -18.02 1.60
CA GLU A 173 -5.59 -19.39 2.07
C GLU A 173 -4.22 -19.57 2.74
N HIS A 174 -3.18 -18.90 2.25
CA HIS A 174 -1.80 -19.14 2.67
C HIS A 174 -1.23 -18.06 3.59
N TYR A 175 -1.86 -16.88 3.69
CA TYR A 175 -1.35 -15.82 4.56
C TYR A 175 -2.40 -15.32 5.56
N TYR A 176 -3.58 -14.91 5.11
CA TYR A 176 -4.60 -14.36 6.01
C TYR A 176 -5.13 -15.38 7.03
N LYS A 177 -5.62 -16.53 6.55
CA LYS A 177 -6.15 -17.59 7.43
C LYS A 177 -5.10 -18.13 8.40
N PRO A 178 -3.89 -18.52 7.97
CA PRO A 178 -2.86 -19.03 8.88
C PRO A 178 -2.14 -17.92 9.66
N GLY A 179 -2.28 -16.64 9.28
CA GLY A 179 -1.60 -15.51 9.89
C GLY A 179 -1.78 -15.50 11.40
N ARG A 180 -0.70 -15.77 12.12
CA ARG A 180 -0.71 -15.91 13.58
C ARG A 180 -0.44 -14.58 14.24
N LYS A 181 -0.90 -14.44 15.49
CA LYS A 181 -0.48 -13.32 16.32
C LYS A 181 1.00 -13.50 16.66
N LEU A 182 1.79 -12.44 16.50
CA LEU A 182 3.19 -12.39 16.85
C LEU A 182 3.34 -12.29 18.38
N GLU A 183 4.34 -13.00 18.91
CA GLU A 183 4.60 -13.06 20.36
C GLU A 183 5.84 -12.26 20.76
N SER A 184 6.79 -12.09 19.83
CA SER A 184 8.01 -11.34 20.02
C SER A 184 7.76 -9.86 19.74
N GLN A 185 8.17 -8.98 20.65
CA GLN A 185 8.14 -7.53 20.39
C GLN A 185 9.01 -7.16 19.19
N THR A 186 10.14 -7.84 19.00
CA THR A 186 11.02 -7.61 17.85
C THR A 186 10.31 -7.90 16.52
N ASP A 187 9.54 -8.99 16.43
CA ASP A 187 8.81 -9.32 15.20
C ASP A 187 7.70 -8.29 14.94
N ILE A 188 7.01 -7.85 15.99
CA ILE A 188 5.99 -6.78 15.91
C ILE A 188 6.64 -5.48 15.42
N ASP A 189 7.82 -5.12 15.93
CA ASP A 189 8.53 -3.91 15.52
C ASP A 189 8.98 -3.99 14.05
N ILE A 190 9.45 -5.16 13.59
CA ILE A 190 9.81 -5.41 12.18
C ILE A 190 8.59 -5.21 11.28
N VAL A 191 7.46 -5.85 11.62
CA VAL A 191 6.21 -5.73 10.84
C VAL A 191 5.70 -4.29 10.86
N THR A 192 5.71 -3.64 12.02
CA THR A 192 5.31 -2.23 12.17
C THR A 192 6.16 -1.33 11.28
N ASN A 193 7.48 -1.53 11.27
CA ASN A 193 8.41 -0.77 10.45
C ASN A 193 8.17 -0.99 8.95
N ALA A 194 7.94 -2.24 8.53
CA ALA A 194 7.63 -2.58 7.14
C ALA A 194 6.33 -1.92 6.65
N ILE A 195 5.25 -1.99 7.44
CA ILE A 195 3.97 -1.33 7.12
C ILE A 195 4.14 0.19 7.07
N TYR A 196 4.87 0.76 8.03
CA TYR A 196 5.09 2.19 8.10
C TYR A 196 5.89 2.70 6.89
N LYS A 197 6.97 1.99 6.52
CA LYS A 197 7.71 2.24 5.28
C LYS A 197 6.81 2.13 4.06
N TYR A 198 5.99 1.09 3.98
CA TYR A 198 5.06 0.87 2.86
C TYR A 198 4.13 2.07 2.67
N LYS A 199 3.47 2.54 3.74
CA LYS A 199 2.57 3.70 3.69
C LYS A 199 3.32 4.97 3.27
N HIS A 200 4.50 5.22 3.82
CA HIS A 200 5.32 6.38 3.47
C HIS A 200 5.69 6.40 1.99
N VAL A 201 6.22 5.28 1.49
CA VAL A 201 6.60 5.14 0.08
C VAL A 201 5.39 5.30 -0.83
N LEU A 202 4.25 4.68 -0.49
CA LEU A 202 3.03 4.79 -1.27
C LEU A 202 2.57 6.25 -1.36
N HIS A 203 2.33 6.92 -0.23
CA HIS A 203 1.73 8.25 -0.23
C HIS A 203 2.69 9.36 -0.70
N ALA A 204 4.00 9.20 -0.51
CA ALA A 204 4.98 10.16 -1.06
C ALA A 204 5.02 10.11 -2.60
N ASN A 205 4.63 8.99 -3.20
CA ASN A 205 4.68 8.78 -4.65
C ASN A 205 3.30 8.71 -5.32
N ASP A 206 2.22 8.76 -4.55
CA ASP A 206 0.85 8.69 -5.07
C ASP A 206 0.47 10.00 -5.79
N PRO A 207 0.25 9.98 -7.12
CA PRO A 207 -0.17 11.17 -7.85
C PRO A 207 -1.58 11.64 -7.49
N ALA A 208 -2.38 10.84 -6.79
CA ALA A 208 -3.77 11.13 -6.50
C ALA A 208 -3.95 12.39 -5.65
N TYR A 209 -3.11 12.61 -4.63
CA TYR A 209 -3.21 13.79 -3.76
C TYR A 209 -3.24 15.09 -4.58
N GLY A 210 -2.28 15.28 -5.49
CA GLY A 210 -2.20 16.50 -6.31
C GLY A 210 -3.37 16.63 -7.31
N ILE A 211 -3.95 15.51 -7.74
CA ILE A 211 -5.16 15.51 -8.58
C ILE A 211 -6.38 15.93 -7.75
N PHE A 212 -6.50 15.42 -6.54
CA PHE A 212 -7.61 15.67 -5.63
C PHE A 212 -7.57 17.09 -5.06
N GLU A 213 -6.40 17.59 -4.70
CA GLU A 213 -6.23 18.98 -4.29
C GLU A 213 -6.68 19.95 -5.40
N LYS A 214 -6.27 19.71 -6.66
CA LYS A 214 -6.74 20.51 -7.81
C LYS A 214 -8.23 20.35 -8.07
N SER A 215 -8.79 19.17 -7.76
CA SER A 215 -10.17 18.83 -8.09
C SER A 215 -11.16 19.19 -7.01
N TRP A 216 -10.77 19.30 -5.73
CA TRP A 216 -11.69 19.55 -4.61
C TRP A 216 -11.14 20.51 -3.56
N GLY A 217 -9.87 20.91 -3.66
CA GLY A 217 -9.19 21.77 -2.70
C GLY A 217 -8.42 20.97 -1.64
N LYS A 218 -7.42 21.62 -1.04
CA LYS A 218 -6.54 21.03 -0.02
C LYS A 218 -7.28 20.35 1.14
N PRO A 219 -8.32 20.92 1.76
CA PRO A 219 -9.00 20.28 2.89
C PRO A 219 -9.59 18.90 2.56
N VAL A 220 -10.07 18.69 1.33
CA VAL A 220 -10.64 17.41 0.90
C VAL A 220 -9.52 16.40 0.61
N ALA A 221 -8.42 16.85 0.01
CA ALA A 221 -7.25 16.01 -0.22
C ALA A 221 -6.60 15.57 1.10
N ASP A 222 -6.48 16.48 2.08
CA ASP A 222 -5.97 16.18 3.43
C ASP A 222 -6.88 15.19 4.17
N ALA A 223 -8.20 15.39 4.08
CA ALA A 223 -9.15 14.47 4.71
C ALA A 223 -9.07 13.07 4.10
N PHE A 224 -8.89 12.96 2.78
CA PHE A 224 -8.68 11.69 2.11
C PHE A 224 -7.37 11.02 2.54
N HIS A 225 -6.26 11.76 2.49
CA HIS A 225 -4.96 11.27 2.92
C HIS A 225 -4.97 10.81 4.39
N TYR A 226 -5.68 11.53 5.27
CA TYR A 226 -5.89 11.11 6.65
C TYR A 226 -6.58 9.75 6.74
N VAL A 227 -7.71 9.55 6.07
CA VAL A 227 -8.49 8.31 6.20
C VAL A 227 -7.77 7.09 5.61
N GLU A 228 -6.86 7.27 4.65
CA GLU A 228 -6.02 6.18 4.16
C GLU A 228 -4.87 5.80 5.10
N SER A 229 -4.43 6.74 5.94
CA SER A 229 -3.16 6.62 6.66
C SER A 229 -3.26 6.61 8.20
N TRP A 230 -4.42 6.93 8.78
CA TRP A 230 -4.60 7.11 10.24
C TRP A 230 -4.51 5.83 11.09
N GLU A 231 -4.73 4.66 10.49
CA GLU A 231 -4.68 3.38 11.23
C GLU A 231 -3.24 3.02 11.59
N HIS A 232 -3.03 2.37 12.73
CA HIS A 232 -1.68 2.05 13.19
C HIS A 232 -0.94 1.08 12.23
N PRO A 233 0.32 1.35 11.85
CA PRO A 233 1.09 2.54 12.18
C PRO A 233 0.63 3.73 11.34
N ALA A 234 0.30 4.83 12.01
CA ALA A 234 -0.40 5.97 11.43
C ALA A 234 0.57 6.98 10.83
N LEU A 235 0.30 7.49 9.63
CA LEU A 235 1.03 8.65 9.12
C LEU A 235 0.42 9.95 9.68
N PRO A 236 1.25 10.92 10.08
CA PRO A 236 0.75 12.24 10.42
C PRO A 236 0.34 13.03 9.17
N LEU A 237 -0.63 13.92 9.33
CA LEU A 237 -1.18 14.75 8.25
C LEU A 237 -0.18 15.73 7.61
N SER A 238 0.91 16.06 8.30
CA SER A 238 1.95 16.93 7.75
C SER A 238 3.34 16.30 7.93
N HIS A 239 4.09 16.24 6.83
CA HIS A 239 5.48 15.80 6.81
C HIS A 239 6.36 16.63 7.77
N GLU A 240 6.07 17.93 7.94
CA GLU A 240 6.83 18.80 8.85
C GLU A 240 6.67 18.42 10.33
N ALA A 241 5.54 17.82 10.69
CA ALA A 241 5.27 17.32 12.03
C ALA A 241 5.61 15.84 12.20
N ASP A 242 6.12 15.18 11.15
CA ASP A 242 6.46 13.77 11.18
C ASP A 242 7.92 13.55 11.59
N PRO A 243 8.21 13.16 12.86
CA PRO A 243 9.56 12.79 13.24
C PRO A 243 10.06 11.56 12.47
N TYR A 244 9.17 10.77 11.87
CA TYR A 244 9.51 9.58 11.12
C TYR A 244 9.39 9.76 9.59
N ALA A 245 9.25 11.00 9.09
CA ALA A 245 9.31 11.25 7.65
C ALA A 245 10.67 10.78 7.08
N PRO A 246 10.68 10.06 5.93
CA PRO A 246 11.91 9.61 5.31
C PRO A 246 12.67 10.81 4.73
N VAL A 247 13.96 10.92 5.06
CA VAL A 247 14.83 12.06 4.69
C VAL A 247 16.07 11.66 3.90
N TRP A 248 16.71 10.54 4.25
CA TRP A 248 17.82 9.97 3.52
C TRP A 248 17.53 8.51 3.19
N GLU A 249 18.06 8.02 2.07
CA GLU A 249 17.88 6.65 1.65
C GLU A 249 19.23 6.03 1.30
N ASN A 250 19.49 4.83 1.82
CA ASN A 250 20.50 3.94 1.27
C ASN A 250 19.80 2.89 0.41
N LYS A 251 19.88 3.09 -0.91
CA LYS A 251 19.20 2.27 -1.91
C LYS A 251 19.77 0.85 -2.00
N GLU A 252 21.07 0.69 -1.81
CA GLU A 252 21.72 -0.62 -1.86
C GLU A 252 21.26 -1.52 -0.70
N LEU A 253 21.05 -0.92 0.47
CA LEU A 253 20.59 -1.63 1.66
C LEU A 253 19.07 -1.63 1.82
N ASN A 254 18.35 -0.86 0.98
CA ASN A 254 16.91 -0.63 1.06
C ASN A 254 16.46 -0.08 2.44
N VAL A 255 17.23 0.84 3.02
CA VAL A 255 16.99 1.45 4.34
C VAL A 255 16.75 2.95 4.22
N MET A 256 15.72 3.45 4.90
CA MET A 256 15.38 4.88 4.95
C MET A 256 15.66 5.47 6.34
N TRP A 257 16.29 6.64 6.38
CA TRP A 257 16.46 7.41 7.60
C TRP A 257 15.23 8.25 7.86
N THR A 258 14.82 8.27 9.12
CA THR A 258 13.80 9.18 9.63
C THR A 258 14.38 10.56 9.91
N LEU A 259 13.56 11.60 9.83
CA LEU A 259 13.93 12.96 10.21
C LEU A 259 14.48 13.04 11.64
N ALA A 260 13.88 12.31 12.59
CA ALA A 260 14.36 12.26 13.96
C ALA A 260 15.71 11.56 14.09
N ALA A 261 15.93 10.45 13.39
CA ALA A 261 17.23 9.77 13.37
C ALA A 261 18.31 10.66 12.74
N GLN A 262 17.99 11.35 11.64
CA GLN A 262 18.90 12.32 11.01
C GLN A 262 19.26 13.43 12.00
N ARG A 263 18.29 14.06 12.65
CA ARG A 263 18.54 15.14 13.61
C ARG A 263 19.42 14.69 14.78
N LYS A 264 19.25 13.47 15.26
CA LYS A 264 20.11 12.88 16.30
C LYS A 264 21.51 12.62 15.76
N PHE A 265 21.63 12.05 14.57
CA PHE A 265 22.90 11.79 13.89
C PHE A 265 23.70 13.07 13.61
N GLU A 266 23.05 14.15 13.20
CA GLU A 266 23.71 15.43 12.91
C GLU A 266 24.26 16.14 14.16
N GLN A 267 23.82 15.74 15.36
CA GLN A 267 24.38 16.22 16.63
C GLN A 267 25.71 15.55 16.99
N GLU A 268 26.06 14.45 16.31
CA GLU A 268 27.30 13.71 16.55
C GLU A 268 28.52 14.43 15.94
N PRO A 269 29.73 14.27 16.52
CA PRO A 269 30.93 14.88 15.97
C PRO A 269 31.20 14.45 14.52
N VAL A 270 31.50 15.42 13.64
CA VAL A 270 31.73 15.19 12.20
C VAL A 270 32.74 14.08 11.91
N GLN A 271 33.75 13.90 12.78
CA GLN A 271 34.79 12.88 12.64
C GLN A 271 34.26 11.45 12.76
N VAL A 272 33.15 11.22 13.48
CA VAL A 272 32.56 9.88 13.68
C VAL A 272 31.36 9.62 12.78
N GLN A 273 30.76 10.67 12.21
CA GLN A 273 29.52 10.58 11.44
C GLN A 273 29.57 9.54 10.30
N LYS A 274 30.66 9.46 9.54
CA LYS A 274 30.78 8.47 8.46
C LYS A 274 30.67 7.02 8.98
N GLY A 275 31.49 6.67 9.97
CA GLY A 275 31.52 5.32 10.55
C GLY A 275 30.21 4.99 11.27
N LEU A 276 29.62 5.97 11.96
CA LEU A 276 28.33 5.80 12.63
C LEU A 276 27.20 5.55 11.63
N ARG A 277 27.16 6.28 10.50
CA ARG A 277 26.16 6.08 9.45
C ARG A 277 26.23 4.66 8.89
N GLU A 278 27.43 4.22 8.51
CA GLU A 278 27.66 2.87 7.98
C GLU A 278 27.26 1.80 9.02
N ALA A 279 27.56 2.00 10.31
CA ALA A 279 27.19 1.07 11.37
C ALA A 279 25.67 0.98 11.58
N LEU A 280 24.96 2.12 11.59
CA LEU A 280 23.51 2.16 11.76
C LEU A 280 22.77 1.56 10.57
N GLU A 281 23.21 1.85 9.35
CA GLU A 281 22.62 1.28 8.13
C GLU A 281 22.83 -0.25 8.04
N ASN A 282 24.03 -0.75 8.37
CA ASN A 282 24.26 -2.20 8.44
C ASN A 282 23.45 -2.85 9.56
N ARG A 283 23.35 -2.21 10.74
CA ARG A 283 22.54 -2.73 11.85
C ARG A 283 21.06 -2.81 11.50
N ALA A 284 20.51 -1.79 10.83
CA ALA A 284 19.13 -1.81 10.37
C ALA A 284 18.89 -2.94 9.35
N ARG A 285 19.80 -3.12 8.39
CA ARG A 285 19.75 -4.25 7.45
C ARG A 285 19.76 -5.60 8.19
N ASP A 286 20.71 -5.79 9.10
CA ASP A 286 20.90 -7.07 9.80
C ASP A 286 19.73 -7.39 10.74
N ALA A 287 19.03 -6.37 11.24
CA ALA A 287 17.81 -6.50 12.02
C ALA A 287 16.53 -6.47 11.16
N HIS A 288 16.65 -6.42 9.83
CA HIS A 288 15.55 -6.33 8.88
C HIS A 288 14.61 -5.13 9.06
N PHE A 289 15.11 -4.03 9.64
CA PHE A 289 14.39 -2.77 9.70
C PHE A 289 14.56 -2.01 8.38
N GLY A 290 13.43 -1.72 7.72
CA GLY A 290 13.39 -0.88 6.53
C GLY A 290 13.59 0.61 6.80
N MET A 291 13.49 1.04 8.06
CA MET A 291 13.70 2.42 8.49
C MET A 291 14.58 2.53 9.73
N ILE A 292 15.53 3.48 9.72
CA ILE A 292 16.34 3.88 10.86
C ILE A 292 15.60 4.94 11.65
N THR A 293 15.22 4.57 12.87
CA THR A 293 14.61 5.43 13.88
C THR A 293 15.64 5.80 14.96
N PRO A 294 15.39 6.79 15.83
CA PRO A 294 16.33 7.19 16.89
C PRO A 294 16.74 6.09 17.87
N GLU A 295 15.98 4.99 17.93
CA GLU A 295 16.14 3.86 18.85
C GLU A 295 17.11 2.77 18.33
N ILE A 296 17.42 2.77 17.03
CA ILE A 296 18.43 1.89 16.43
C ILE A 296 19.84 2.41 16.75
#